data_AF-W1XWW9-F1
#
_entry.id   AF-W1XWW9-F1
#
_cell.length_a   1.000
_cell.length_b   1.000
_cell.length_c   1.000
_cell.angle_alpha   90.00
_cell.angle_beta   90.00
_cell.angle_gamma   90.00
#
_symmetry.space_group_name_H-M   'P 1'
#
loop_
_entity.id
_entity.type
_entity.pdbx_description
1 polymer ?
#
loop_
_entity_poly.entity_id
_entity_poly.type
_entity_poly.pdbx_seq_one_letter_code
_entity_poly.pdbx_strand_id
1 'polypeptide(L)'
;HKTMENYIAAKERIFENQLSTDYLVLNIDDPVVADMEHRAPSHILKISQKKAVENGAYYADGQCYIAKDGVAKFVIADEDIHIPGSHNIENILTVIALSHALGVPVETIHRIISEFHGVEHRLERVKT
;
A
#
# COMPACT_ATOMS: atom_id res chain seq x y z
N HIS A 1 0.29 13.01 -24.08
CA HIS A 1 0.99 12.18 -23.08
C HIS A 1 2.46 11.90 -23.48
N LYS A 2 3.31 12.90 -23.76
CA LYS A 2 4.67 12.64 -24.32
C LYS A 2 5.85 12.97 -23.39
N THR A 3 5.63 13.30 -22.12
CA THR A 3 6.71 13.50 -21.13
C THR A 3 6.34 12.86 -19.78
N MET A 4 7.35 12.46 -18.99
CA MET A 4 7.16 11.89 -17.65
C MET A 4 6.41 12.86 -16.72
N GLU A 5 6.68 14.16 -16.85
CA GLU A 5 5.99 15.23 -16.13
C GLU A 5 4.47 15.22 -16.36
N ASN A 6 4.03 15.04 -17.61
CA ASN A 6 2.60 14.95 -17.94
C ASN A 6 1.94 13.68 -17.39
N TYR A 7 2.72 12.60 -17.22
CA TYR A 7 2.23 11.36 -16.61
C TYR A 7 2.06 11.52 -15.09
N ILE A 8 3.03 12.16 -14.43
CA ILE A 8 2.97 12.50 -13.01
C ILE A 8 1.76 13.40 -12.74
N ALA A 9 1.64 14.53 -13.46
CA ALA A 9 0.52 15.45 -13.29
C ALA A 9 -0.85 14.77 -13.53
N ALA A 10 -0.93 13.80 -14.43
CA ALA A 10 -2.16 13.02 -14.66
C ALA A 10 -2.48 12.08 -13.48
N LYS A 11 -1.49 11.52 -12.80
CA LYS A 11 -1.67 10.70 -11.59
C LYS A 11 -2.04 11.54 -10.38
N GLU A 12 -1.48 12.74 -10.27
CA GLU A 12 -1.77 13.65 -9.16
C GLU A 12 -3.22 14.14 -9.13
N ARG A 13 -3.88 14.19 -10.30
CA ARG A 13 -5.33 14.45 -10.41
C ARG A 13 -6.21 13.51 -9.57
N ILE A 14 -5.72 12.32 -9.20
CA ILE A 14 -6.45 11.38 -8.35
C ILE A 14 -6.74 11.98 -6.97
N PHE A 15 -5.85 12.83 -6.44
CA PHE A 15 -5.99 13.42 -5.11
C PHE A 15 -6.27 14.93 -5.12
N GLU A 16 -6.40 15.54 -6.31
CA GLU A 16 -6.61 16.98 -6.46
C GLU A 16 -7.90 17.49 -5.78
N ASN A 17 -8.92 16.63 -5.64
CA ASN A 17 -10.19 16.96 -4.99
C ASN A 17 -10.32 16.38 -3.57
N GLN A 18 -9.26 15.81 -3.00
CA GLN A 18 -9.32 15.27 -1.65
C GLN A 18 -9.43 16.37 -0.60
N LEU A 19 -10.13 16.07 0.49
CA LEU A 19 -10.23 16.90 1.68
C LEU A 19 -9.23 16.44 2.74
N SER A 20 -9.04 17.26 3.77
CA SER A 20 -8.19 16.93 4.93
C SER A 20 -8.69 15.74 5.74
N THR A 21 -9.92 15.29 5.50
CA THR A 21 -10.52 14.08 6.09
C THR A 21 -10.25 12.81 5.30
N ASP A 22 -9.75 12.93 4.07
CA ASP A 22 -9.48 11.80 3.20
C ASP A 22 -8.09 11.22 3.47
N TYR A 23 -7.85 10.02 2.95
CA TYR A 23 -6.55 9.35 3.02
C TYR A 23 -5.90 9.27 1.65
N LEU A 24 -4.58 9.46 1.62
CA LEU A 24 -3.74 9.20 0.46
C LEU A 24 -2.63 8.23 0.86
N VAL A 25 -2.53 7.12 0.13
CA VAL A 25 -1.45 6.14 0.33
C VAL A 25 -0.33 6.42 -0.66
N LEU A 26 0.89 6.60 -0.16
CA LEU A 26 2.08 6.88 -0.96
C LEU A 26 3.16 5.82 -0.74
N ASN A 27 3.67 5.25 -1.84
CA ASN A 27 4.86 4.41 -1.81
C ASN A 27 6.10 5.30 -1.71
N ILE A 28 6.73 5.33 -0.53
CA ILE A 28 7.89 6.19 -0.27
C ILE A 28 9.22 5.58 -0.70
N ASP A 29 9.20 4.37 -1.28
CA ASP A 29 10.38 3.76 -1.89
C ASP A 29 10.65 4.28 -3.30
N ASP A 30 9.67 4.95 -3.90
CA ASP A 30 9.78 5.72 -5.15
C ASP A 30 9.91 7.22 -4.80
N PRO A 31 11.06 7.86 -5.10
CA PRO A 31 11.27 9.27 -4.82
C PRO A 31 10.25 10.22 -5.48
N VAL A 32 9.75 9.86 -6.66
CA VAL A 32 8.75 10.67 -7.38
C VAL A 32 7.41 10.65 -6.65
N VAL A 33 7.03 9.49 -6.12
CA VAL A 33 5.79 9.32 -5.35
C VAL A 33 5.93 9.92 -3.96
N ALA A 34 7.10 9.77 -3.32
CA ALA A 34 7.38 10.37 -2.02
C ALA A 34 7.23 11.91 -2.04
N ASP A 35 7.69 12.55 -3.11
CA ASP A 35 7.61 14.01 -3.29
C ASP A 35 6.15 14.54 -3.41
N MET A 36 5.19 13.67 -3.73
CA MET A 36 3.76 14.04 -3.80
C MET A 36 3.16 14.41 -2.45
N GLU A 37 3.78 13.98 -1.34
CA GLU A 37 3.32 14.25 0.04
C GLU A 37 3.09 15.74 0.29
N HIS A 38 3.96 16.61 -0.26
CA HIS A 38 3.90 18.05 -0.04
C HIS A 38 2.76 18.76 -0.77
N ARG A 39 2.10 18.06 -1.71
CA ARG A 39 1.06 18.61 -2.58
C ARG A 39 -0.35 18.14 -2.22
N ALA A 40 -0.46 17.21 -1.28
CA ALA A 40 -1.71 16.59 -0.91
C ALA A 40 -2.33 17.25 0.34
N PRO A 41 -3.62 17.63 0.30
CA PRO A 41 -4.31 18.21 1.46
C PRO A 41 -4.78 17.15 2.49
N SER A 42 -4.65 15.85 2.17
CA SER A 42 -5.20 14.70 2.88
C SER A 42 -4.25 14.09 3.92
N HIS A 43 -4.76 13.15 4.73
CA HIS A 43 -3.94 12.36 5.64
C HIS A 43 -3.08 11.35 4.87
N ILE A 44 -1.77 11.47 5.01
CA ILE A 44 -0.80 10.65 4.29
C ILE A 44 -0.50 9.36 5.05
N LEU A 45 -0.71 8.24 4.37
CA LEU A 45 -0.31 6.91 4.81
C LEU A 45 0.86 6.46 3.95
N LYS A 46 2.01 6.21 4.58
CA LYS A 46 3.22 5.82 3.86
C LYS A 46 3.31 4.31 3.76
N ILE A 47 3.75 3.80 2.62
CA ILE A 47 4.13 2.39 2.47
C ILE A 47 5.57 2.23 2.05
N SER A 48 6.25 1.22 2.58
CA SER A 48 7.64 0.91 2.24
C SER A 48 7.94 -0.57 2.42
N GLN A 49 8.68 -1.14 1.47
CA GLN A 49 9.33 -2.44 1.60
C GLN A 49 10.75 -2.36 2.16
N LYS A 50 11.30 -1.14 2.29
CA LYS A 50 12.73 -0.92 2.63
C LYS A 50 12.95 -0.42 4.04
N LYS A 51 11.96 0.22 4.67
CA LYS A 51 12.11 0.84 5.99
C LYS A 51 10.77 0.93 6.73
N ALA A 52 10.87 0.96 8.06
CA ALA A 52 9.72 1.26 8.90
C ALA A 52 9.18 2.67 8.64
N VAL A 53 7.87 2.83 8.82
CA VAL A 53 7.15 4.11 8.71
C VAL A 53 6.40 4.40 9.99
N GLU A 54 6.17 5.67 10.28
CA GLU A 54 5.44 6.10 11.49
C GLU A 54 3.92 5.93 11.36
N ASN A 55 3.39 6.21 10.17
CA ASN A 55 1.97 6.14 9.84
C ASN A 55 1.77 5.50 8.46
N GLY A 56 1.10 4.35 8.42
CA GLY A 56 0.87 3.56 7.21
C GLY A 56 1.29 2.11 7.41
N ALA A 57 1.90 1.46 6.42
CA ALA A 57 2.28 0.06 6.48
C ALA A 57 3.68 -0.19 5.95
N TYR A 58 4.41 -1.15 6.51
CA TYR A 58 5.75 -1.48 6.00
C TYR A 58 6.02 -2.98 6.04
N TYR A 59 6.98 -3.41 5.23
CA TYR A 59 7.49 -4.76 5.23
C TYR A 59 8.87 -4.82 5.89
N ALA A 60 9.08 -5.80 6.77
CA ALA A 60 10.34 -6.08 7.43
C ALA A 60 10.43 -7.58 7.72
N ASP A 61 11.59 -8.18 7.41
CA ASP A 61 11.94 -9.55 7.80
C ASP A 61 10.87 -10.61 7.48
N GLY A 62 10.30 -10.57 6.27
CA GLY A 62 9.29 -11.56 5.85
C GLY A 62 7.87 -11.25 6.34
N GLN A 63 7.64 -10.06 6.89
CA GLN A 63 6.40 -9.72 7.59
C GLN A 63 5.90 -8.31 7.24
N CYS A 64 4.59 -8.18 7.11
CA CYS A 64 3.90 -6.91 6.92
C CYS A 64 3.37 -6.38 8.25
N TYR A 65 3.59 -5.08 8.48
CA TYR A 65 3.19 -4.35 9.68
C TYR A 65 2.31 -3.17 9.30
N ILE A 66 1.35 -2.85 10.16
CA ILE A 66 0.69 -1.54 10.20
C ILE A 66 1.32 -0.71 11.31
N ALA A 67 1.61 0.57 11.03
CA ALA A 67 2.10 1.53 12.00
C ALA A 67 1.14 2.70 12.14
N LYS A 68 0.90 3.10 13.39
CA LYS A 68 0.18 4.33 13.72
C LYS A 68 0.89 5.03 14.86
N ASP A 69 1.23 6.30 14.66
CA ASP A 69 1.98 7.12 15.64
C ASP A 69 3.26 6.42 16.14
N GLY A 70 3.97 5.74 15.21
CA GLY A 70 5.19 4.98 15.49
C GLY A 70 4.97 3.63 16.17
N VAL A 71 3.73 3.28 16.53
CA VAL A 71 3.39 1.98 17.13
C VAL A 71 3.07 0.98 16.03
N ALA A 72 3.95 -0.01 15.86
CA ALA A 72 3.78 -1.08 14.90
C ALA A 72 2.93 -2.24 15.46
N LYS A 73 2.10 -2.82 14.60
CA LYS A 73 1.38 -4.08 14.83
C LYS A 73 1.62 -5.01 13.65
N PHE A 74 1.96 -6.26 13.97
CA PHE A 74 2.06 -7.32 12.98
C PHE A 74 0.69 -7.56 12.32
N VAL A 75 0.69 -7.83 11.01
CA VAL A 75 -0.54 -8.13 10.25
C VAL A 75 -0.46 -9.51 9.60
N ILE A 76 0.58 -9.78 8.81
CA ILE A 76 0.70 -11.03 8.05
C ILE A 76 2.16 -11.32 7.69
N ALA A 77 2.52 -12.60 7.60
CA ALA A 77 3.84 -13.05 7.17
C ALA A 77 3.79 -13.63 5.75
N ASP A 78 4.93 -13.71 5.08
CA ASP A 78 5.05 -14.25 3.71
C ASP A 78 4.50 -15.67 3.57
N GLU A 79 4.58 -16.48 4.63
CA GLU A 79 4.06 -17.84 4.69
C GLU A 79 2.54 -17.94 4.51
N ASP A 80 1.81 -16.87 4.83
CA ASP A 80 0.35 -16.78 4.71
C ASP A 80 -0.09 -16.06 3.42
N ILE A 81 0.85 -15.60 2.57
CA ILE A 81 0.55 -14.84 1.35
C ILE A 81 0.60 -15.76 0.12
N HIS A 82 -0.55 -15.94 -0.54
CA HIS A 82 -0.67 -16.81 -1.71
C HIS A 82 -0.27 -16.17 -3.06
N ILE A 83 -0.04 -14.85 -3.08
CA ILE A 83 0.31 -14.09 -4.30
C ILE A 83 1.78 -13.63 -4.27
N PRO A 84 2.72 -14.38 -4.86
CA PRO A 84 4.14 -14.10 -4.74
C PRO A 84 4.57 -12.84 -5.50
N GLY A 85 5.62 -12.16 -5.03
CA GLY A 85 6.32 -11.09 -5.73
C GLY A 85 6.29 -9.74 -5.00
N SER A 86 7.37 -8.95 -5.14
CA SER A 86 7.54 -7.67 -4.44
C SER A 86 6.43 -6.65 -4.76
N HIS A 87 5.96 -6.60 -6.00
CA HIS A 87 4.82 -5.74 -6.38
C HIS A 87 3.52 -6.13 -5.66
N ASN A 88 3.34 -7.41 -5.32
CA ASN A 88 2.18 -7.85 -4.53
C ASN A 88 2.33 -7.43 -3.06
N ILE A 89 3.54 -7.43 -2.51
CA ILE A 89 3.78 -6.84 -1.20
C ILE A 89 3.41 -5.36 -1.18
N GLU A 90 3.76 -4.57 -2.21
CA GLU A 90 3.33 -3.16 -2.28
C GLU A 90 1.80 -3.01 -2.27
N ASN A 91 1.09 -3.85 -3.02
CA ASN A 91 -0.37 -3.85 -3.03
C ASN A 91 -0.94 -4.24 -1.66
N ILE A 92 -0.35 -5.25 -1.01
CA ILE A 92 -0.76 -5.71 0.32
C ILE A 92 -0.55 -4.59 1.35
N LEU A 93 0.62 -3.94 1.36
CA LEU A 93 0.88 -2.80 2.24
C LEU A 93 -0.12 -1.66 2.01
N THR A 94 -0.48 -1.39 0.75
CA THR A 94 -1.50 -0.40 0.40
C THR A 94 -2.86 -0.75 1.02
N VAL A 95 -3.29 -2.01 0.89
CA VAL A 95 -4.55 -2.52 1.45
C VAL A 95 -4.54 -2.44 2.97
N ILE A 96 -3.44 -2.85 3.60
CA ILE A 96 -3.26 -2.80 5.06
C ILE A 96 -3.40 -1.36 5.56
N ALA A 97 -2.64 -0.43 4.97
CA ALA A 97 -2.64 0.98 5.36
C ALA A 97 -4.04 1.59 5.28
N LEU A 98 -4.70 1.45 4.11
CA LEU A 98 -6.00 2.07 3.86
C LEU A 98 -7.11 1.42 4.70
N SER A 99 -7.16 0.09 4.76
CA SER A 99 -8.22 -0.62 5.50
C SER A 99 -8.15 -0.31 7.00
N HIS A 100 -6.94 -0.29 7.57
CA HIS A 100 -6.77 0.06 8.98
C HIS A 100 -7.14 1.52 9.25
N ALA A 101 -6.77 2.45 8.36
CA ALA A 101 -7.16 3.86 8.49
C ALA A 101 -8.69 4.05 8.45
N LEU A 102 -9.39 3.21 7.70
CA LEU A 102 -10.86 3.15 7.65
C LEU A 102 -11.50 2.39 8.83
N GLY A 103 -10.71 1.93 9.81
CA GLY A 103 -11.20 1.30 11.03
C GLY A 103 -11.43 -0.21 10.93
N VAL A 104 -10.96 -0.86 9.87
CA VAL A 104 -11.03 -2.33 9.76
C VAL A 104 -10.05 -2.97 10.77
N PRO A 105 -10.50 -3.92 11.61
CA PRO A 105 -9.62 -4.61 12.55
C PRO A 105 -8.50 -5.39 11.86
N VAL A 106 -7.32 -5.45 12.49
CA VAL A 106 -6.13 -6.13 11.95
C VAL A 106 -6.41 -7.61 11.67
N GLU A 107 -7.21 -8.25 12.51
CA GLU A 107 -7.59 -9.66 12.39
C GLU A 107 -8.42 -9.91 11.13
N THR A 108 -9.26 -8.94 10.76
CA THR A 108 -10.06 -9.01 9.53
C THR A 108 -9.17 -8.79 8.31
N ILE A 109 -8.23 -7.84 8.38
CA ILE A 109 -7.26 -7.58 7.31
C ILE A 109 -6.40 -8.82 7.07
N HIS A 110 -5.84 -9.40 8.14
CA HIS A 110 -5.06 -10.64 8.10
C HIS A 110 -5.83 -11.75 7.38
N ARG A 111 -7.05 -12.06 7.85
CA ARG A 111 -7.87 -13.14 7.28
C ARG A 111 -8.15 -12.93 5.79
N ILE A 112 -8.49 -11.72 5.38
CA ILE A 112 -8.81 -11.45 3.96
C ILE A 112 -7.57 -11.60 3.07
N ILE A 113 -6.40 -11.15 3.53
CA ILE A 113 -5.17 -11.29 2.74
C ILE A 113 -4.76 -12.76 2.67
N SER A 114 -4.85 -13.51 3.77
CA SER A 114 -4.50 -14.94 3.78
C SER A 114 -5.47 -15.78 2.95
N GLU A 115 -6.74 -15.38 2.82
CA GLU A 115 -7.71 -16.06 1.95
C GLU A 115 -7.61 -15.64 0.47
N PHE A 116 -6.84 -14.60 0.12
CA PHE A 116 -6.76 -14.07 -1.24
C PHE A 116 -5.76 -14.84 -2.11
N HIS A 117 -6.28 -15.54 -3.13
CA HIS A 117 -5.49 -16.38 -4.04
C HIS A 117 -5.15 -15.71 -5.38
N GLY A 118 -5.40 -14.41 -5.52
CA GLY A 118 -5.25 -13.68 -6.78
C GLY A 118 -6.58 -13.53 -7.53
N VAL A 119 -6.53 -12.82 -8.66
CA VAL A 119 -7.69 -12.59 -9.54
C VAL A 119 -7.63 -13.61 -10.68
N GLU A 120 -8.74 -14.32 -10.93
CA GLU A 120 -8.89 -15.21 -12.09
C GLU A 120 -8.47 -14.46 -13.37
N HIS A 121 -7.73 -15.15 -14.26
CA HIS A 121 -7.16 -14.59 -15.50
C HIS A 121 -6.02 -13.55 -15.37
N ARG A 122 -5.48 -13.29 -14.16
CA ARG A 122 -4.22 -12.56 -13.99
C ARG A 122 -3.18 -13.51 -13.38
N LEU A 123 -2.25 -14.02 -14.21
CA LEU A 123 -1.20 -15.01 -13.89
C LEU A 123 -1.61 -16.50 -13.91
N GLU A 124 -2.63 -16.89 -14.68
CA GLU A 124 -2.83 -18.32 -14.96
C GLU A 124 -1.76 -18.84 -15.93
N ARG A 125 -1.03 -19.90 -15.53
CA ARG A 125 -0.26 -20.73 -16.45
C ARG A 125 -1.27 -21.50 -17.31
N VAL A 126 -1.50 -21.03 -18.53
CA VAL A 126 -2.23 -21.81 -19.54
C VAL A 126 -1.49 -23.13 -19.73
N LYS A 127 -2.17 -24.25 -19.43
CA LYS A 127 -1.68 -25.59 -19.78
C LYS A 127 -1.64 -25.67 -21.31
N THR A 128 -0.45 -25.89 -21.86
CA THR A 128 -0.28 -26.30 -23.27
C THR A 128 -0.58 -27.77 -23.43
#